data_AF-F0SFZ4-F1
#
_entry.id   AF-F0SFZ4-F1
#
_cell.length_a   1.000
_cell.length_b   1.000
_cell.length_c   1.000
_cell.angle_alpha   90.00
_cell.angle_beta   90.00
_cell.angle_gamma   90.00
#
_symmetry.space_group_name_H-M   'P 1'
#
loop_
_entity.id
_entity.type
_entity.pdbx_description
1 polymer ?
#
loop_
_entity_poly.entity_id
_entity_poly.type
_entity_poly.pdbx_seq_one_letter_code
_entity_poly.pdbx_strand_id
1 'polypeptide(L)'
;MLAGLLSMLLAVSPACADDSQCETCSPGYWVVSTYAMPQHPGVCPKQYCFQVYRKSACGKLQRSSMSQLQHGVDPNAPTCIFVHGSFVDIDSALVDAHHTYGWLKQGGNGRPLNVIFFVWPSSDAETILLPTKVIENGLKAAHNGIYLSALIDSLPPSSPVCMLGHSHGTRVIAAGLHFQGGGPIHGVSPPRRPQTCRRMRAVFAAAAINHTWMNPENRYGRALTQVDGVLNLINHRDAALTLYPLVSPTYGRSLAKTGLTNFDSRQLGPYANKVHNLNVSPIVGVRHIWSTYYTRPEVSRLISGYVYGPAGQRPHNLAVTPSFELPEDDESAGPAKMAIHLPLPEELDEPVAIVDASPVSAEAIETKLESAPLLVPPAAE
;
A
#
# COMPACT_ATOMS: atom_id res chain seq x y z
N MET A 1 74.94 -23.32 10.57
CA MET A 1 75.06 -22.16 9.65
C MET A 1 74.13 -22.40 8.47
N LEU A 2 73.46 -21.33 8.00
CA LEU A 2 72.43 -21.26 6.92
C LEU A 2 71.07 -21.89 7.26
N ALA A 3 70.03 -21.08 7.54
CA ALA A 3 69.19 -20.27 6.63
C ALA A 3 68.22 -21.16 5.83
N GLY A 4 66.88 -21.10 5.95
CA GLY A 4 65.99 -20.05 6.42
C GLY A 4 65.37 -19.33 5.22
N LEU A 5 64.13 -19.70 4.84
CA LEU A 5 63.10 -18.87 4.18
C LEU A 5 61.93 -19.76 3.69
N LEU A 6 60.84 -19.80 4.47
CA LEU A 6 59.51 -20.12 3.96
C LEU A 6 58.60 -18.97 4.37
N SER A 7 58.17 -18.19 3.38
CA SER A 7 57.22 -17.09 3.54
C SER A 7 55.88 -17.58 4.06
N MET A 8 55.49 -17.15 5.26
CA MET A 8 54.08 -17.05 5.65
C MET A 8 53.68 -15.58 5.55
N LEU A 9 52.84 -15.26 4.56
CA LEU A 9 52.04 -14.04 4.58
C LEU A 9 51.02 -14.18 5.72
N LEU A 10 51.17 -13.37 6.77
CA LEU A 10 50.10 -13.06 7.69
C LEU A 10 49.09 -12.15 6.96
N ALA A 11 48.02 -12.74 6.45
CA ALA A 11 46.82 -11.98 6.15
C ALA A 11 46.18 -11.58 7.48
N VAL A 12 46.33 -10.30 7.83
CA VAL A 12 45.58 -9.67 8.91
C VAL A 12 44.12 -9.66 8.48
N SER A 13 43.31 -10.55 9.04
CA SER A 13 41.86 -10.45 8.92
C SER A 13 41.41 -9.13 9.55
N PRO A 14 40.57 -8.31 8.88
CA PRO A 14 39.94 -7.20 9.56
C PRO A 14 39.05 -7.79 10.66
N ALA A 15 39.30 -7.36 11.90
CA ALA A 15 38.49 -7.71 13.04
C ALA A 15 37.02 -7.45 12.72
N CYS A 16 36.17 -8.47 12.90
CA CYS A 16 34.74 -8.31 12.94
C CYS A 16 34.42 -7.21 13.95
N ALA A 17 33.93 -6.07 13.47
CA ALA A 17 33.36 -5.06 14.34
C ALA A 17 32.18 -5.71 15.08
N ASP A 18 32.30 -5.72 16.39
CA ASP A 18 31.34 -6.23 17.35
C ASP A 18 29.98 -5.53 17.15
N ASP A 19 28.94 -6.30 16.85
CA ASP A 19 27.55 -5.85 16.56
C ASP A 19 26.82 -5.31 17.83
N SER A 20 27.55 -5.11 18.93
CA SER A 20 27.01 -4.83 20.26
C SER A 20 26.91 -3.34 20.64
N GLN A 21 27.15 -2.40 19.72
CA GLN A 21 26.97 -0.95 19.98
C GLN A 21 26.05 -0.26 18.98
N CYS A 22 24.76 -0.61 18.97
CA CYS A 22 23.72 0.28 18.42
C CYS A 22 22.54 0.44 19.40
N GLU A 23 22.81 0.91 20.61
CA GLU A 23 21.75 1.23 21.60
C GLU A 23 20.91 2.47 21.24
N THR A 24 21.23 3.18 20.15
CA THR A 24 20.42 4.30 19.64
C THR A 24 20.13 4.19 18.15
N CYS A 25 19.91 2.97 17.65
CA CYS A 25 19.36 2.78 16.31
C CYS A 25 17.93 3.36 16.26
N SER A 26 17.66 4.32 15.36
CA SER A 26 16.30 4.83 15.10
C SER A 26 15.30 3.68 14.92
N PRO A 27 13.99 3.87 15.22
CA PRO A 27 13.01 2.84 14.97
C PRO A 27 13.07 2.38 13.50
N GLY A 28 12.88 1.10 13.29
CA GLY A 28 12.88 0.48 11.97
C GLY A 28 11.53 0.55 11.27
N TYR A 29 11.34 -0.29 10.25
CA TYR A 29 10.04 -0.53 9.64
C TYR A 29 9.76 -2.03 9.50
N TRP A 30 8.48 -2.35 9.28
CA TRP A 30 7.99 -3.70 9.09
C TRP A 30 7.63 -3.92 7.62
N VAL A 31 7.78 -5.16 7.16
CA VAL A 31 7.27 -5.62 5.87
C VAL A 31 6.32 -6.77 6.13
N VAL A 32 5.11 -6.70 5.60
CA VAL A 32 4.09 -7.74 5.69
C VAL A 32 3.74 -8.16 4.27
N SER A 33 4.07 -9.40 3.93
CA SER A 33 3.89 -9.95 2.58
C SER A 33 2.72 -10.94 2.52
N THR A 34 1.96 -10.86 1.43
CA THR A 34 0.90 -11.81 1.07
C THR A 34 1.32 -12.80 -0.02
N TYR A 35 2.61 -12.88 -0.39
CA TYR A 35 3.08 -13.80 -1.43
C TYR A 35 2.76 -15.28 -1.14
N ALA A 36 2.72 -15.67 0.14
CA ALA A 36 2.33 -17.02 0.57
C ALA A 36 0.81 -17.23 0.69
N MET A 37 0.00 -16.24 0.30
CA MET A 37 -1.46 -16.28 0.40
C MET A 37 -2.10 -16.58 -0.97
N PRO A 38 -3.28 -17.23 -1.00
CA PRO A 38 -4.03 -17.42 -2.25
C PRO A 38 -4.34 -16.10 -2.97
N GLN A 39 -3.96 -15.97 -4.24
CA GLN A 39 -4.17 -14.72 -4.99
C GLN A 39 -5.40 -14.74 -5.91
N HIS A 40 -6.15 -15.85 -5.91
CA HIS A 40 -7.31 -16.03 -6.77
C HIS A 40 -8.53 -15.27 -6.21
N PRO A 41 -9.12 -14.34 -6.99
CA PRO A 41 -10.34 -13.64 -6.61
C PRO A 41 -11.45 -14.60 -6.18
N GLY A 42 -12.11 -14.28 -5.06
CA GLY A 42 -13.26 -15.05 -4.54
C GLY A 42 -12.89 -16.19 -3.59
N VAL A 43 -11.60 -16.50 -3.43
CA VAL A 43 -11.16 -17.49 -2.44
C VAL A 43 -11.11 -16.86 -1.05
N CYS A 44 -12.02 -17.27 -0.17
CA CYS A 44 -11.96 -16.86 1.24
C CYS A 44 -10.79 -17.58 1.94
N PRO A 45 -9.81 -16.84 2.49
CA PRO A 45 -8.72 -17.45 3.26
C PRO A 45 -9.26 -18.07 4.55
N LYS A 46 -8.97 -19.36 4.80
CA LYS A 46 -9.28 -20.00 6.09
C LYS A 46 -8.37 -19.49 7.21
N GLN A 47 -7.14 -19.10 6.87
CA GLN A 47 -6.12 -18.59 7.78
C GLN A 47 -5.30 -17.51 7.07
N TYR A 48 -4.74 -16.57 7.82
CA TYR A 48 -3.91 -15.47 7.32
C TYR A 48 -2.43 -15.74 7.62
N CYS A 49 -1.73 -16.38 6.69
CA CYS A 49 -0.33 -16.75 6.79
C CYS A 49 0.59 -15.63 6.27
N PHE A 50 0.58 -14.48 6.94
CA PHE A 50 1.49 -13.38 6.60
C PHE A 50 2.95 -13.78 6.76
N GLN A 51 3.77 -13.47 5.75
CA GLN A 51 5.22 -13.46 5.92
C GLN A 51 5.64 -12.09 6.43
N VAL A 52 6.21 -12.05 7.63
CA VAL A 52 6.55 -10.79 8.31
C VAL A 52 8.06 -10.65 8.41
N TYR A 53 8.55 -9.45 8.15
CA TYR A 53 9.95 -9.10 8.25
C TYR A 53 10.11 -7.78 8.98
N ARG A 54 11.23 -7.62 9.68
CA ARG A 54 11.61 -6.39 10.38
C ARG A 54 12.92 -5.88 9.84
N LYS A 55 12.96 -4.60 9.47
CA LYS A 55 14.19 -3.88 9.14
C LYS A 55 14.49 -2.92 10.28
N SER A 56 15.51 -3.19 11.09
CA SER A 56 16.02 -2.19 12.04
C SER A 56 16.73 -1.05 11.29
N ALA A 57 16.95 0.10 11.93
CA ALA A 57 17.57 1.26 11.26
C ALA A 57 18.89 0.90 10.58
N CYS A 58 19.79 0.19 11.28
CA CYS A 58 21.12 -0.16 10.76
C CYS A 58 21.26 -1.63 10.33
N GLY A 59 20.33 -2.51 10.70
CA GLY A 59 20.46 -3.95 10.44
C GLY A 59 19.93 -4.38 9.07
N LYS A 60 20.13 -5.66 8.73
CA LYS A 60 19.51 -6.27 7.55
C LYS A 60 18.02 -6.51 7.78
N LEU A 61 17.27 -6.75 6.70
CA LEU A 61 15.89 -7.22 6.80
C LEU A 61 15.91 -8.64 7.37
N GLN A 62 15.22 -8.85 8.49
CA GLN A 62 15.19 -10.13 9.20
C GLN A 62 13.78 -10.69 9.22
N ARG A 63 13.66 -12.02 9.10
CA ARG A 63 12.38 -12.71 9.27
C ARG A 63 11.84 -12.47 10.68
N SER A 64 10.54 -12.31 10.78
CA SER A 64 9.83 -12.05 12.03
C SER A 64 8.44 -12.73 11.99
N SER A 65 7.53 -12.29 12.85
CA SER A 65 6.19 -12.87 13.00
C SER A 65 5.15 -11.78 13.26
N MET A 66 3.88 -12.12 13.03
CA MET A 66 2.76 -11.24 13.37
C MET A 66 2.77 -10.87 14.85
N SER A 67 3.07 -11.82 15.75
CA SER A 67 3.18 -11.56 17.19
C SER A 67 4.25 -10.52 17.50
N GLN A 68 5.43 -10.63 16.89
CA GLN A 68 6.51 -9.65 17.08
C GLN A 68 6.15 -8.28 16.50
N LEU A 69 5.44 -8.22 15.37
CA LEU A 69 4.94 -6.97 14.81
C LEU A 69 3.95 -6.30 15.76
N GLN A 70 3.00 -7.06 16.31
CA GLN A 70 1.97 -6.56 17.23
C GLN A 70 2.56 -5.98 18.52
N HIS A 71 3.60 -6.61 19.06
CA HIS A 71 4.30 -6.12 20.26
C HIS A 71 5.34 -5.04 19.94
N GLY A 72 5.81 -4.99 18.70
CA GLY A 72 6.91 -4.12 18.27
C GLY A 72 6.48 -2.79 17.66
N VAL A 73 5.18 -2.56 17.49
CA VAL A 73 4.63 -1.23 17.14
C VAL A 73 4.50 -0.38 18.40
N ASP A 74 4.94 0.87 18.35
CA ASP A 74 4.78 1.83 19.45
C ASP A 74 3.29 2.20 19.58
N PRO A 75 2.62 1.88 20.72
CA PRO A 75 1.21 2.17 20.90
C PRO A 75 0.89 3.67 20.96
N ASN A 76 1.89 4.51 21.21
CA ASN A 76 1.75 5.97 21.27
C ASN A 76 2.03 6.66 19.93
N ALA A 77 2.50 5.91 18.93
CA ALA A 77 2.74 6.41 17.59
C ALA A 77 1.59 6.00 16.63
N PRO A 78 1.23 6.87 15.66
CA PRO A 78 0.37 6.46 14.57
C PRO A 78 1.06 5.38 13.72
N THR A 79 0.26 4.57 13.04
CA THR A 79 0.75 3.55 12.10
C THR A 79 0.45 3.95 10.67
N CYS A 80 1.49 4.05 9.84
CA CYS A 80 1.37 4.19 8.40
C CYS A 80 1.54 2.84 7.72
N ILE A 81 0.53 2.38 6.99
CA ILE A 81 0.61 1.21 6.12
C ILE A 81 0.76 1.67 4.67
N PHE A 82 1.92 1.44 4.07
CA PHE A 82 2.15 1.70 2.66
C PHE A 82 1.76 0.49 1.82
N VAL A 83 1.06 0.71 0.71
CA VAL A 83 0.66 -0.33 -0.26
C VAL A 83 1.11 0.07 -1.66
N HIS A 84 1.99 -0.74 -2.26
CA HIS A 84 2.49 -0.48 -3.60
C HIS A 84 1.46 -0.80 -4.70
N GLY A 85 1.75 -0.32 -5.91
CA GLY A 85 0.95 -0.51 -7.12
C GLY A 85 1.21 -1.82 -7.83
N SER A 86 0.81 -1.89 -9.10
CA SER A 86 1.06 -3.05 -9.97
C SER A 86 2.41 -3.00 -10.67
N PHE A 87 2.83 -4.17 -11.17
CA PHE A 87 4.08 -4.37 -11.88
C PHE A 87 5.30 -4.06 -11.00
N VAL A 88 5.18 -4.35 -9.69
CA VAL A 88 6.24 -4.21 -8.71
C VAL A 88 6.60 -5.60 -8.21
N ASP A 89 7.83 -6.03 -8.49
CA ASP A 89 8.44 -7.22 -7.89
C ASP A 89 8.88 -6.96 -6.45
N ILE A 90 9.21 -8.04 -5.76
CA ILE A 90 9.46 -7.97 -4.33
C ILE A 90 10.74 -7.21 -3.99
N ASP A 91 11.79 -7.31 -4.82
CA ASP A 91 13.05 -6.61 -4.58
C ASP A 91 12.84 -5.10 -4.81
N SER A 92 12.14 -4.73 -5.88
CA SER A 92 11.73 -3.36 -6.18
C SER A 92 10.86 -2.78 -5.05
N ALA A 93 9.90 -3.55 -4.51
CA ALA A 93 9.07 -3.13 -3.40
C ALA A 93 9.90 -2.85 -2.12
N LEU A 94 10.98 -3.61 -1.88
CA LEU A 94 11.85 -3.42 -0.72
C LEU A 94 12.79 -2.23 -0.87
N VAL A 95 13.27 -1.96 -2.08
CA VAL A 95 14.01 -0.74 -2.40
C VAL A 95 13.10 0.47 -2.17
N ASP A 96 11.91 0.46 -2.76
CA ASP A 96 10.92 1.54 -2.58
C ASP A 96 10.53 1.70 -1.11
N ALA A 97 10.43 0.60 -0.34
CA ALA A 97 10.16 0.67 1.09
C ALA A 97 11.24 1.46 1.85
N HIS A 98 12.52 1.23 1.55
CA HIS A 98 13.62 1.96 2.17
C HIS A 98 13.54 3.46 1.89
N HIS A 99 13.36 3.85 0.63
CA HIS A 99 13.25 5.26 0.24
C HIS A 99 11.99 5.92 0.81
N THR A 100 10.85 5.22 0.77
CA THR A 100 9.58 5.69 1.32
C THR A 100 9.68 5.91 2.83
N TYR A 101 10.36 5.01 3.55
CA TYR A 101 10.56 5.16 4.98
C TYR A 101 11.33 6.44 5.31
N GLY A 102 12.45 6.68 4.62
CA GLY A 102 13.22 7.92 4.77
C GLY A 102 12.39 9.16 4.44
N TRP A 103 11.65 9.13 3.32
CA TRP A 103 10.79 10.23 2.88
C TRP A 103 9.67 10.54 3.88
N LEU A 104 8.99 9.53 4.45
CA LEU A 104 7.98 9.72 5.50
C LEU A 104 8.60 10.35 6.74
N LYS A 105 9.74 9.81 7.21
CA LYS A 105 10.46 10.32 8.39
C LYS A 105 10.85 11.79 8.25
N GLN A 106 11.29 12.20 7.07
CA GLN A 106 11.61 13.61 6.78
C GLN A 106 10.37 14.50 6.88
N GLY A 107 9.24 14.10 6.28
CA GLY A 107 7.99 14.87 6.36
C GLY A 107 7.38 14.93 7.76
N GLY A 108 7.70 13.96 8.62
CA GLY A 108 7.28 13.92 10.02
C GLY A 108 8.04 14.85 10.95
N ASN A 109 9.14 15.47 10.51
CA ASN A 109 10.01 16.32 11.32
C ASN A 109 10.37 15.69 12.69
N GLY A 110 10.82 14.44 12.68
CA GLY A 110 11.24 13.72 13.88
C GLY A 110 10.12 13.06 14.70
N ARG A 111 8.84 13.29 14.36
CA ARG A 111 7.71 12.65 15.05
C ARG A 111 7.77 11.11 14.94
N PRO A 112 7.33 10.38 15.98
CA PRO A 112 7.30 8.93 15.96
C PRO A 112 6.25 8.44 14.94
N LEU A 113 6.56 7.34 14.26
CA LEU A 113 5.69 6.70 13.27
C LEU A 113 6.04 5.21 13.19
N ASN A 114 5.04 4.35 13.36
CA ASN A 114 5.15 2.95 12.96
C ASN A 114 4.95 2.87 11.44
N VAL A 115 5.85 2.23 10.71
CA VAL A 115 5.71 2.06 9.26
C VAL A 115 5.66 0.57 8.92
N ILE A 116 4.62 0.20 8.16
CA ILE A 116 4.40 -1.15 7.66
C ILE A 116 4.29 -1.07 6.14
N PHE A 117 5.15 -1.81 5.44
CA PHE A 117 5.04 -1.99 3.99
C PHE A 117 4.25 -3.26 3.72
N PHE A 118 3.04 -3.11 3.18
CA PHE A 118 2.20 -4.21 2.75
C PHE A 118 2.55 -4.56 1.30
N VAL A 119 3.10 -5.76 1.12
CA VAL A 119 3.66 -6.23 -0.15
C VAL A 119 2.82 -7.38 -0.68
N TRP A 120 2.41 -7.30 -1.95
CA TRP A 120 1.53 -8.26 -2.59
C TRP A 120 2.04 -8.63 -3.99
N PRO A 121 1.79 -9.85 -4.48
CA PRO A 121 2.32 -10.31 -5.76
C PRO A 121 1.65 -9.58 -6.93
N SER A 122 2.40 -8.63 -7.50
CA SER A 122 1.91 -7.71 -8.53
C SER A 122 2.77 -7.67 -9.79
N SER A 123 3.85 -8.46 -9.82
CA SER A 123 4.97 -8.35 -10.76
C SER A 123 4.80 -9.12 -12.08
N ASP A 124 3.59 -9.58 -12.42
CA ASP A 124 3.33 -10.45 -13.58
C ASP A 124 3.46 -9.71 -14.93
N ALA A 125 4.61 -9.09 -15.19
CA ALA A 125 4.91 -8.26 -16.36
C ALA A 125 5.57 -9.05 -17.51
N GLU A 126 5.57 -10.38 -17.48
CA GLU A 126 6.22 -11.20 -18.51
C GLU A 126 5.41 -11.34 -19.83
N THR A 127 4.36 -10.54 -20.06
CA THR A 127 3.46 -10.74 -21.22
C THR A 127 3.06 -9.48 -21.99
N ILE A 128 2.87 -9.63 -23.31
CA ILE A 128 2.57 -8.59 -24.33
C ILE A 128 1.19 -7.92 -24.15
N LEU A 129 0.28 -8.49 -23.35
CA LEU A 129 -1.11 -8.02 -23.20
C LEU A 129 -1.31 -7.10 -21.98
N LEU A 130 -0.77 -5.89 -22.08
CA LEU A 130 -0.77 -4.91 -20.98
C LEU A 130 -2.18 -4.60 -20.40
N PRO A 131 -3.25 -4.39 -21.19
CA PRO A 131 -4.59 -4.13 -20.63
C PRO A 131 -5.13 -5.29 -19.79
N THR A 132 -5.01 -6.53 -20.28
CA THR A 132 -5.45 -7.74 -19.55
C THR A 132 -4.70 -7.87 -18.22
N LYS A 133 -3.39 -7.61 -18.20
CA LYS A 133 -2.60 -7.64 -16.96
C LYS A 133 -2.97 -6.53 -15.98
N VAL A 134 -3.35 -5.35 -16.46
CA VAL A 134 -3.91 -4.30 -15.60
C VAL A 134 -5.22 -4.79 -14.97
N ILE A 135 -6.09 -5.46 -15.73
CA ILE A 135 -7.35 -6.02 -15.19
C ILE A 135 -7.07 -7.10 -14.14
N GLU A 136 -6.23 -8.09 -14.45
CA GLU A 136 -5.85 -9.16 -13.53
C GLU A 136 -5.26 -8.62 -12.23
N ASN A 137 -4.29 -7.71 -12.32
CA ASN A 137 -3.72 -7.05 -11.14
C ASN A 137 -4.77 -6.21 -10.40
N GLY A 138 -5.72 -5.63 -11.12
CA GLY A 138 -6.85 -4.93 -10.54
C GLY A 138 -7.76 -5.83 -9.69
N LEU A 139 -8.01 -7.07 -10.14
CA LEU A 139 -8.76 -8.07 -9.39
C LEU A 139 -7.96 -8.58 -8.18
N LYS A 140 -6.66 -8.87 -8.37
CA LYS A 140 -5.74 -9.26 -7.30
C LYS A 140 -5.61 -8.18 -6.23
N ALA A 141 -5.54 -6.91 -6.62
CA ALA A 141 -5.48 -5.78 -5.70
C ALA A 141 -6.75 -5.72 -4.83
N ALA A 142 -7.94 -5.85 -5.44
CA ALA A 142 -9.18 -5.89 -4.68
C ALA A 142 -9.20 -7.07 -3.70
N HIS A 143 -8.77 -8.26 -4.14
CA HIS A 143 -8.65 -9.46 -3.29
C HIS A 143 -7.71 -9.25 -2.10
N ASN A 144 -6.54 -8.64 -2.34
CA ASN A 144 -5.59 -8.29 -1.28
C ASN A 144 -6.14 -7.27 -0.27
N GLY A 145 -7.24 -6.56 -0.60
CA GLY A 145 -7.99 -5.76 0.36
C GLY A 145 -8.52 -6.58 1.54
N ILE A 146 -8.89 -7.85 1.33
CA ILE A 146 -9.29 -8.77 2.39
C ILE A 146 -8.13 -8.99 3.37
N TYR A 147 -6.93 -9.22 2.85
CA TYR A 147 -5.72 -9.39 3.65
C TYR A 147 -5.31 -8.11 4.37
N LEU A 148 -5.38 -6.96 3.71
CA LEU A 148 -5.12 -5.68 4.36
C LEU A 148 -6.10 -5.44 5.52
N SER A 149 -7.38 -5.76 5.35
CA SER A 149 -8.36 -5.70 6.43
C SER A 149 -8.02 -6.62 7.61
N ALA A 150 -7.55 -7.84 7.36
CA ALA A 150 -7.10 -8.74 8.42
C ALA A 150 -5.82 -8.25 9.13
N LEU A 151 -4.87 -7.66 8.40
CA LEU A 151 -3.69 -7.02 8.99
C LEU A 151 -4.11 -5.87 9.91
N ILE A 152 -5.01 -4.99 9.45
CA ILE A 152 -5.50 -3.87 10.25
C ILE A 152 -6.12 -4.39 11.55
N ASP A 153 -7.01 -5.37 11.50
CA ASP A 153 -7.63 -5.97 12.70
C ASP A 153 -6.60 -6.52 13.70
N SER A 154 -5.46 -7.00 13.21
CA SER A 154 -4.41 -7.55 14.07
C SER A 154 -3.62 -6.49 14.84
N LEU A 155 -3.66 -5.21 14.42
CA LEU A 155 -2.93 -4.11 15.08
C LEU A 155 -3.59 -3.71 16.41
N PRO A 156 -2.88 -3.01 17.31
CA PRO A 156 -3.47 -2.48 18.55
C PRO A 156 -4.70 -1.58 18.27
N PRO A 157 -5.85 -1.78 18.93
CA PRO A 157 -7.11 -1.11 18.58
C PRO A 157 -7.09 0.41 18.79
N SER A 158 -6.25 0.90 19.70
CA SER A 158 -6.11 2.33 20.02
C SER A 158 -5.19 3.10 19.07
N SER A 159 -4.32 2.43 18.30
CA SER A 159 -3.37 3.12 17.41
C SER A 159 -4.09 3.64 16.16
N PRO A 160 -4.02 4.96 15.84
CA PRO A 160 -4.53 5.50 14.60
C PRO A 160 -3.78 4.91 13.40
N VAL A 161 -4.50 4.59 12.33
CA VAL A 161 -3.92 4.02 11.11
C VAL A 161 -4.11 4.99 9.93
N CYS A 162 -3.03 5.30 9.23
CA CYS A 162 -3.07 5.92 7.91
C CYS A 162 -2.63 4.91 6.86
N MET A 163 -3.41 4.71 5.81
CA MET A 163 -3.03 3.87 4.69
C MET A 163 -2.59 4.76 3.52
N LEU A 164 -1.37 4.58 3.03
CA LEU A 164 -0.84 5.27 1.86
C LEU A 164 -0.76 4.29 0.69
N GLY A 165 -1.58 4.49 -0.32
CA GLY A 165 -1.62 3.62 -1.50
C GLY A 165 -1.07 4.32 -2.73
N HIS A 166 -0.32 3.60 -3.54
CA HIS A 166 0.08 4.02 -4.87
C HIS A 166 -0.62 3.19 -5.94
N SER A 167 -1.23 3.81 -6.96
CA SER A 167 -1.86 3.11 -8.09
C SER A 167 -2.86 2.04 -7.62
N HIS A 168 -2.76 0.78 -8.04
CA HIS A 168 -3.60 -0.31 -7.53
C HIS A 168 -3.45 -0.59 -6.03
N GLY A 169 -2.42 -0.10 -5.35
CA GLY A 169 -2.38 -0.09 -3.88
C GLY A 169 -3.52 0.74 -3.27
N THR A 170 -3.99 1.79 -3.96
CA THR A 170 -5.22 2.52 -3.55
C THR A 170 -6.47 1.64 -3.67
N ARG A 171 -6.49 0.72 -4.64
CA ARG A 171 -7.57 -0.26 -4.82
C ARG A 171 -7.55 -1.30 -3.72
N VAL A 172 -6.38 -1.78 -3.29
CA VAL A 172 -6.24 -2.64 -2.10
C VAL A 172 -6.84 -1.95 -0.88
N ILE A 173 -6.50 -0.67 -0.66
CA ILE A 173 -7.02 0.11 0.48
C ILE A 173 -8.54 0.30 0.38
N ALA A 174 -9.06 0.76 -0.77
CA ALA A 174 -10.49 0.98 -0.95
C ALA A 174 -11.29 -0.31 -0.76
N ALA A 175 -10.80 -1.44 -1.30
CA ALA A 175 -11.40 -2.75 -1.11
C ALA A 175 -11.34 -3.21 0.34
N GLY A 176 -10.21 -3.04 1.03
CA GLY A 176 -10.08 -3.41 2.44
C GLY A 176 -10.97 -2.59 3.37
N LEU A 177 -11.13 -1.29 3.09
CA LEU A 177 -12.06 -0.42 3.82
C LEU A 177 -13.52 -0.78 3.52
N HIS A 178 -13.86 -1.08 2.27
CA HIS A 178 -15.18 -1.58 1.91
C HIS A 178 -15.51 -2.88 2.67
N PHE A 179 -14.54 -3.79 2.74
CA PHE A 179 -14.65 -5.06 3.46
C PHE A 179 -14.81 -4.87 4.97
N GLN A 180 -14.05 -3.97 5.59
CA GLN A 180 -14.25 -3.60 7.00
C GLN A 180 -15.63 -2.97 7.25
N GLY A 181 -16.14 -2.20 6.29
CA GLY A 181 -17.49 -1.64 6.31
C GLY A 181 -18.61 -2.67 6.10
N GLY A 182 -18.30 -3.97 6.05
CA GLY A 182 -19.27 -5.04 5.89
C GLY A 182 -19.58 -5.38 4.43
N GLY A 183 -18.90 -4.77 3.46
CA GLY A 183 -19.14 -4.98 2.04
C GLY A 183 -18.38 -6.19 1.47
N PRO A 184 -18.94 -6.94 0.52
CA PRO A 184 -18.28 -8.11 -0.04
C PRO A 184 -17.18 -7.74 -1.05
N ILE A 185 -16.16 -8.58 -1.17
CA ILE A 185 -15.13 -8.48 -2.21
C ILE A 185 -15.10 -9.80 -2.98
N HIS A 186 -15.36 -9.76 -4.29
CA HIS A 186 -15.39 -10.94 -5.15
C HIS A 186 -16.28 -12.07 -4.63
N GLY A 187 -17.42 -11.73 -4.02
CA GLY A 187 -18.34 -12.69 -3.40
C GLY A 187 -17.94 -13.16 -1.99
N VAL A 188 -16.73 -12.83 -1.51
CA VAL A 188 -16.35 -13.07 -0.12
C VAL A 188 -16.96 -12.00 0.76
N SER A 189 -17.77 -12.40 1.73
CA SER A 189 -18.33 -11.50 2.73
C SER A 189 -17.41 -11.40 3.96
N PRO A 190 -17.31 -10.22 4.60
CA PRO A 190 -16.54 -10.08 5.82
C PRO A 190 -17.18 -10.86 6.96
N PRO A 191 -16.38 -11.43 7.87
CA PRO A 191 -16.93 -12.00 9.09
C PRO A 191 -17.60 -10.90 9.92
N ARG A 192 -18.56 -11.27 10.78
CA ARG A 192 -19.16 -10.32 11.73
C ARG A 192 -18.08 -9.86 12.70
N ARG A 193 -17.78 -8.56 12.70
CA ARG A 193 -16.72 -7.97 13.54
C ARG A 193 -17.32 -7.07 14.61
N PRO A 194 -16.75 -7.05 15.83
CA PRO A 194 -17.01 -5.99 16.79
C PRO A 194 -16.64 -4.65 16.15
N GLN A 195 -17.48 -3.63 16.31
CA GLN A 195 -17.12 -2.29 15.85
C GLN A 195 -15.92 -1.80 16.66
N THR A 196 -14.79 -1.59 15.98
CA THR A 196 -13.64 -0.93 16.60
C THR A 196 -13.80 0.58 16.41
N CYS A 197 -13.51 1.36 17.44
CA CYS A 197 -13.49 2.83 17.33
C CYS A 197 -12.14 3.34 16.78
N ARG A 198 -11.41 2.52 16.02
CA ARG A 198 -10.11 2.92 15.48
C ARG A 198 -10.30 4.03 14.46
N ARG A 199 -9.49 5.07 14.59
CA ARG A 199 -9.41 6.14 13.60
C ARG A 199 -8.54 5.74 12.43
N MET A 200 -9.13 5.77 11.24
CA MET A 200 -8.44 5.42 10.00
C MET A 200 -8.49 6.57 9.02
N ARG A 201 -7.38 6.78 8.31
CA ARG A 201 -7.28 7.74 7.20
C ARG A 201 -6.62 7.08 6.02
N ALA A 202 -6.78 7.65 4.83
CA ALA A 202 -6.07 7.20 3.66
C ALA A 202 -5.46 8.35 2.87
N VAL A 203 -4.35 8.07 2.20
CA VAL A 203 -3.74 8.92 1.19
C VAL A 203 -3.63 8.10 -0.08
N PHE A 204 -4.21 8.61 -1.16
CA PHE A 204 -4.23 7.96 -2.46
C PHE A 204 -3.33 8.72 -3.42
N ALA A 205 -2.21 8.10 -3.80
CA ALA A 205 -1.30 8.57 -4.83
C ALA A 205 -1.53 7.80 -6.13
N ALA A 206 -1.63 8.51 -7.26
CA ALA A 206 -1.87 7.91 -8.57
C ALA A 206 -3.05 6.91 -8.61
N ALA A 207 -4.10 7.16 -7.82
CA ALA A 207 -5.24 6.28 -7.58
C ALA A 207 -5.87 5.67 -8.86
N ALA A 208 -5.50 4.42 -9.15
CA ALA A 208 -6.03 3.59 -10.24
C ALA A 208 -7.35 2.92 -9.83
N ILE A 209 -8.32 3.75 -9.45
CA ILE A 209 -9.70 3.41 -9.13
C ILE A 209 -10.62 4.37 -9.90
N ASN A 210 -11.74 3.89 -10.41
CA ASN A 210 -12.74 4.78 -11.02
C ASN A 210 -13.22 5.80 -9.98
N HIS A 211 -13.39 7.05 -10.37
CA HIS A 211 -13.84 8.13 -9.47
C HIS A 211 -15.20 7.84 -8.82
N THR A 212 -16.05 7.01 -9.43
CA THR A 212 -17.37 6.67 -8.88
C THR A 212 -17.36 5.47 -7.93
N TRP A 213 -16.29 4.68 -7.88
CA TRP A 213 -16.32 3.38 -7.19
C TRP A 213 -16.50 3.48 -5.68
N MET A 214 -16.19 4.62 -5.06
CA MET A 214 -16.44 4.85 -3.62
C MET A 214 -17.81 5.48 -3.32
N ASN A 215 -18.61 5.82 -4.34
CA ASN A 215 -19.98 6.28 -4.12
C ASN A 215 -20.82 5.13 -3.51
N PRO A 216 -21.88 5.43 -2.73
CA PRO A 216 -22.76 4.40 -2.19
C PRO A 216 -23.29 3.47 -3.29
N GLU A 217 -23.53 2.21 -2.94
CA GLU A 217 -23.97 1.14 -3.86
C GLU A 217 -23.01 0.78 -5.02
N ASN A 218 -21.86 1.45 -5.16
CA ASN A 218 -20.82 1.05 -6.10
C ASN A 218 -19.79 0.09 -5.46
N ARG A 219 -18.82 -0.33 -6.29
CA ARG A 219 -17.81 -1.38 -6.01
C ARG A 219 -17.15 -1.27 -4.62
N TYR A 220 -16.87 -0.06 -4.13
CA TYR A 220 -16.27 0.21 -2.81
C TYR A 220 -17.12 1.15 -1.96
N GLY A 221 -18.45 1.18 -2.15
CA GLY A 221 -19.34 2.20 -1.57
C GLY A 221 -19.39 2.29 -0.05
N ARG A 222 -18.96 1.25 0.66
CA ARG A 222 -18.81 1.23 2.13
C ARG A 222 -17.47 1.74 2.66
N ALA A 223 -16.49 2.03 1.81
CA ALA A 223 -15.13 2.39 2.23
C ALA A 223 -15.10 3.66 3.11
N LEU A 224 -15.87 4.69 2.75
CA LEU A 224 -15.88 5.96 3.46
C LEU A 224 -16.60 5.92 4.82
N THR A 225 -17.28 4.80 5.14
CA THR A 225 -17.84 4.57 6.47
C THR A 225 -16.76 4.28 7.50
N GLN A 226 -15.60 3.79 7.06
CA GLN A 226 -14.52 3.29 7.93
C GLN A 226 -13.41 4.31 8.17
N VAL A 227 -13.38 5.42 7.43
CA VAL A 227 -12.31 6.42 7.55
C VAL A 227 -12.84 7.78 8.00
N ASP A 228 -11.97 8.53 8.67
CA ASP A 228 -12.18 9.94 9.00
C ASP A 228 -11.95 10.85 7.79
N GLY A 229 -11.03 10.44 6.89
CA GLY A 229 -10.73 11.18 5.68
C GLY A 229 -9.82 10.45 4.69
N VAL A 230 -9.94 10.81 3.41
CA VAL A 230 -9.12 10.36 2.28
C VAL A 230 -8.53 11.59 1.59
N LEU A 231 -7.20 11.67 1.54
CA LEU A 231 -6.49 12.64 0.72
C LEU A 231 -6.18 12.01 -0.64
N ASN A 232 -6.84 12.46 -1.69
CA ASN A 232 -6.57 12.06 -3.07
C ASN A 232 -5.58 13.05 -3.71
N LEU A 233 -4.38 12.56 -4.01
CA LEU A 233 -3.37 13.32 -4.74
C LEU A 233 -3.71 13.25 -6.23
N ILE A 234 -4.24 14.34 -6.75
CA ILE A 234 -4.60 14.45 -8.16
C ILE A 234 -3.35 14.76 -8.98
N ASN A 235 -3.13 13.96 -10.02
CA ASN A 235 -2.15 14.23 -11.06
C ASN A 235 -2.82 14.15 -12.44
N HIS A 236 -3.12 15.31 -13.03
CA HIS A 236 -3.71 15.40 -14.36
C HIS A 236 -2.74 15.01 -15.47
N ARG A 237 -1.43 15.10 -15.22
CA ARG A 237 -0.35 14.85 -16.18
C ARG A 237 0.07 13.39 -16.26
N ASP A 238 -0.43 12.54 -15.35
CA ASP A 238 -0.10 11.12 -15.31
C ASP A 238 -0.52 10.42 -16.61
N ALA A 239 0.47 9.95 -17.37
CA ALA A 239 0.27 9.34 -18.68
C ALA A 239 -0.50 8.01 -18.59
N ALA A 240 -0.18 7.17 -17.60
CA ALA A 240 -0.83 5.87 -17.44
C ALA A 240 -2.31 6.05 -17.09
N LEU A 241 -2.62 6.99 -16.18
CA LEU A 241 -3.99 7.30 -15.80
C LEU A 241 -4.80 7.99 -16.90
N THR A 242 -4.14 8.56 -17.91
CA THR A 242 -4.83 9.07 -19.12
C THR A 242 -5.40 7.93 -19.96
N LEU A 243 -4.68 6.82 -20.04
CA LEU A 243 -5.07 5.63 -20.79
C LEU A 243 -5.95 4.67 -19.97
N TYR A 244 -6.03 4.87 -18.65
CA TYR A 244 -6.81 4.02 -17.74
C TYR A 244 -8.27 3.76 -18.17
N PRO A 245 -9.04 4.73 -18.70
CA PRO A 245 -10.39 4.47 -19.21
C PRO A 245 -10.44 3.49 -20.40
N LEU A 246 -9.33 3.32 -21.12
CA LEU A 246 -9.23 2.43 -22.28
C LEU A 246 -8.90 0.98 -21.89
N VAL A 247 -8.56 0.73 -20.63
CA VAL A 247 -8.22 -0.62 -20.13
C VAL A 247 -9.45 -1.52 -20.13
N SER A 248 -10.60 -1.00 -19.68
CA SER A 248 -11.87 -1.72 -19.61
C SER A 248 -13.03 -0.71 -19.59
N PRO A 249 -14.19 -1.03 -20.20
CA PRO A 249 -15.37 -0.16 -20.17
C PRO A 249 -15.81 0.27 -18.76
N THR A 250 -15.55 -0.55 -17.74
CA THR A 250 -15.96 -0.27 -16.35
C THR A 250 -14.99 0.61 -15.57
N TYR A 251 -13.76 0.78 -16.07
CA TYR A 251 -12.70 1.49 -15.34
C TYR A 251 -12.93 3.00 -15.37
N GLY A 252 -13.53 3.52 -16.45
CA GLY A 252 -13.86 4.94 -16.57
C GLY A 252 -12.69 5.86 -16.24
N ARG A 253 -12.98 7.08 -15.78
CA ARG A 253 -11.91 8.01 -15.40
C ARG A 253 -11.38 7.71 -14.01
N SER A 254 -10.07 7.76 -13.84
CA SER A 254 -9.44 7.52 -12.55
C SER A 254 -9.71 8.65 -11.56
N LEU A 255 -9.79 8.30 -10.27
CA LEU A 255 -9.95 9.25 -9.17
C LEU A 255 -8.75 10.20 -9.06
N ALA A 256 -7.53 9.72 -9.28
CA ALA A 256 -6.35 10.59 -9.24
C ALA A 256 -6.18 11.48 -10.48
N LYS A 257 -6.94 11.26 -11.56
CA LYS A 257 -6.94 12.21 -12.69
C LYS A 257 -8.10 13.21 -12.62
N THR A 258 -9.24 12.78 -12.08
CA THR A 258 -10.50 13.55 -12.09
C THR A 258 -10.82 14.22 -10.76
N GLY A 259 -10.48 13.58 -9.65
CA GLY A 259 -11.05 13.91 -8.35
C GLY A 259 -12.53 13.52 -8.24
N LEU A 260 -13.19 14.04 -7.21
CA LEU A 260 -14.65 13.95 -7.08
C LEU A 260 -15.31 14.99 -7.99
N THR A 261 -16.31 14.56 -8.75
CA THR A 261 -17.17 15.45 -9.53
C THR A 261 -18.37 15.93 -8.70
N ASN A 262 -19.10 16.94 -9.18
CA ASN A 262 -20.37 17.37 -8.57
C ASN A 262 -21.42 16.25 -8.51
N PHE A 263 -21.35 15.28 -9.42
CA PHE A 263 -22.21 14.10 -9.37
C PHE A 263 -21.81 13.21 -8.20
N ASP A 264 -20.51 12.92 -8.06
CA ASP A 264 -20.00 12.10 -6.95
C ASP A 264 -20.30 12.74 -5.60
N SER A 265 -20.06 14.05 -5.45
CA SER A 265 -20.36 14.77 -4.20
C SER A 265 -21.84 14.68 -3.82
N ARG A 266 -22.76 14.73 -4.80
CA ARG A 266 -24.20 14.56 -4.54
C ARG A 266 -24.53 13.13 -4.10
N GLN A 267 -23.96 12.12 -4.77
CA GLN A 267 -24.17 10.72 -4.42
C GLN A 267 -23.57 10.37 -3.05
N LEU A 268 -22.43 10.94 -2.71
CA LEU A 268 -21.74 10.71 -1.44
C LEU A 268 -22.42 11.41 -0.26
N GLY A 269 -23.21 12.46 -0.50
CA GLY A 269 -23.85 13.25 0.54
C GLY A 269 -22.83 13.73 1.59
N PRO A 270 -23.08 13.52 2.90
CA PRO A 270 -22.14 13.92 3.96
C PRO A 270 -20.74 13.30 3.85
N TYR A 271 -20.60 12.11 3.23
CA TYR A 271 -19.31 11.46 3.07
C TYR A 271 -18.39 12.19 2.08
N ALA A 272 -18.92 13.06 1.21
CA ALA A 272 -18.11 13.88 0.31
C ALA A 272 -17.10 14.74 1.09
N ASN A 273 -17.48 15.20 2.29
CA ASN A 273 -16.60 15.99 3.17
C ASN A 273 -15.39 15.22 3.71
N LYS A 274 -15.35 13.89 3.53
CA LYS A 274 -14.21 13.06 3.93
C LYS A 274 -13.17 12.95 2.82
N VAL A 275 -13.47 13.31 1.57
CA VAL A 275 -12.54 13.17 0.46
C VAL A 275 -12.01 14.53 0.05
N HIS A 276 -10.70 14.69 0.12
CA HIS A 276 -10.01 15.93 -0.20
C HIS A 276 -9.09 15.72 -1.38
N ASN A 277 -9.18 16.61 -2.37
CA ASN A 277 -8.32 16.57 -3.54
C ASN A 277 -7.18 17.56 -3.38
N LEU A 278 -5.95 17.10 -3.64
CA LEU A 278 -4.76 17.94 -3.68
C LEU A 278 -4.05 17.75 -5.02
N ASN A 279 -3.95 18.81 -5.81
CA ASN A 279 -3.30 18.74 -7.12
C ASN A 279 -1.77 18.74 -6.95
N VAL A 280 -1.14 17.61 -7.28
CA VAL A 280 0.32 17.42 -7.25
C VAL A 280 0.93 17.34 -8.65
N SER A 281 0.14 17.61 -9.71
CA SER A 281 0.63 17.60 -11.10
C SER A 281 1.88 18.46 -11.34
N PRO A 282 2.02 19.66 -10.73
CA PRO A 282 3.22 20.47 -10.90
C PRO A 282 4.48 19.86 -10.27
N ILE A 283 4.32 19.03 -9.24
CA ILE A 283 5.43 18.48 -8.44
C ILE A 283 5.87 17.10 -8.97
N VAL A 284 4.90 16.26 -9.33
CA VAL A 284 5.13 14.85 -9.71
C VAL A 284 5.39 14.69 -11.21
N GLY A 285 4.79 15.53 -12.06
CA GLY A 285 4.93 15.44 -13.51
C GLY A 285 4.15 14.28 -14.13
N VAL A 286 4.70 13.67 -15.19
CA VAL A 286 3.95 12.74 -16.06
C VAL A 286 4.04 11.26 -15.70
N ARG A 287 5.04 10.88 -14.89
CA ARG A 287 5.39 9.48 -14.63
C ARG A 287 4.49 8.87 -13.55
N HIS A 288 4.04 7.64 -13.80
CA HIS A 288 3.17 6.86 -12.90
C HIS A 288 3.93 5.98 -11.90
N ILE A 289 5.25 6.16 -11.76
CA ILE A 289 6.07 5.32 -10.86
C ILE A 289 6.13 5.93 -9.46
N TRP A 290 6.22 5.10 -8.43
CA TRP A 290 6.18 5.58 -7.05
C TRP A 290 7.36 6.51 -6.69
N SER A 291 8.53 6.30 -7.30
CA SER A 291 9.71 7.14 -7.07
C SER A 291 9.53 8.61 -7.41
N THR A 292 8.61 8.98 -8.30
CA THR A 292 8.33 10.40 -8.58
C THR A 292 7.60 11.12 -7.46
N TYR A 293 7.03 10.37 -6.51
CA TYR A 293 6.42 10.92 -5.30
C TYR A 293 7.43 11.01 -4.16
N TYR A 294 8.14 9.92 -3.85
CA TYR A 294 9.04 9.91 -2.68
C TYR A 294 10.36 10.67 -2.89
N THR A 295 10.73 11.00 -4.13
CA THR A 295 11.88 11.91 -4.38
C THR A 295 11.52 13.38 -4.18
N ARG A 296 10.26 13.69 -3.87
CA ARG A 296 9.75 15.07 -3.68
C ARG A 296 9.39 15.29 -2.21
N PRO A 297 10.27 15.94 -1.40
CA PRO A 297 10.00 16.23 0.00
C PRO A 297 8.74 17.08 0.23
N GLU A 298 8.35 17.90 -0.74
CA GLU A 298 7.11 18.69 -0.77
C GLU A 298 5.89 17.80 -0.56
N VAL A 299 5.83 16.68 -1.27
CA VAL A 299 4.71 15.74 -1.18
C VAL A 299 4.65 15.13 0.22
N SER A 300 5.80 14.78 0.81
CA SER A 300 5.85 14.25 2.20
C SER A 300 5.25 15.25 3.19
N ARG A 301 5.65 16.53 3.08
CA ARG A 301 5.15 17.61 3.93
C ARG A 301 3.64 17.79 3.76
N LEU A 302 3.14 17.75 2.53
CA LEU A 302 1.71 17.89 2.22
C LEU A 302 0.85 16.77 2.82
N ILE A 303 1.35 15.53 2.83
CA ILE A 303 0.59 14.39 3.37
C ILE A 303 0.82 14.17 4.87
N SER A 304 1.80 14.86 5.48
CA SER A 304 2.20 14.66 6.88
C SER A 304 1.05 14.79 7.86
N GLY A 305 0.08 15.69 7.61
CA GLY A 305 -1.13 15.84 8.42
C GLY A 305 -2.01 14.58 8.43
N TYR A 306 -2.06 13.83 7.33
CA TYR A 306 -2.77 12.55 7.24
C TYR A 306 -1.98 11.39 7.84
N VAL A 307 -0.67 11.36 7.60
CA VAL A 307 0.20 10.28 8.11
C VAL A 307 0.36 10.37 9.62
N TYR A 308 0.65 11.57 10.12
CA TYR A 308 1.01 11.81 11.51
C TYR A 308 -0.10 12.45 12.33
N GLY A 309 -1.08 13.15 11.73
CA GLY A 309 -1.97 14.04 12.48
C GLY A 309 -2.71 13.35 13.63
N PRO A 310 -3.01 14.08 14.72
CA PRO A 310 -3.73 13.52 15.84
C PRO A 310 -5.13 13.07 15.40
N ALA A 311 -5.63 12.03 16.05
CA ALA A 311 -6.98 11.54 15.93
C ALA A 311 -7.98 12.72 15.91
N GLY A 312 -8.74 12.90 14.80
CA GLY A 312 -9.92 13.79 14.71
C GLY A 312 -9.69 15.26 14.43
N GLN A 313 -8.46 15.72 14.19
CA GLN A 313 -8.27 17.01 13.55
C GLN A 313 -8.41 16.85 12.04
N ARG A 314 -9.39 17.57 11.46
CA ARG A 314 -9.35 17.89 10.04
C ARG A 314 -8.00 18.59 9.80
N PRO A 315 -7.25 18.25 8.75
CA PRO A 315 -6.12 19.07 8.35
C PRO A 315 -6.68 20.45 7.98
N HIS A 316 -6.63 21.38 8.94
CA HIS A 316 -6.85 22.79 8.67
C HIS A 316 -5.70 23.22 7.76
N ASN A 317 -6.04 23.77 6.58
CA ASN A 317 -5.15 24.32 5.56
C ASN A 317 -4.61 23.36 4.49
N LEU A 318 -5.51 22.74 3.71
CA LEU A 318 -5.18 22.30 2.33
C LEU A 318 -5.59 23.33 1.25
N ALA A 319 -6.08 24.50 1.65
CA ALA A 319 -6.57 25.54 0.74
C ALA A 319 -5.47 26.41 0.10
N VAL A 320 -4.20 26.17 0.42
CA VAL A 320 -3.09 26.88 -0.23
C VAL A 320 -2.43 25.90 -1.17
N THR A 321 -2.63 26.10 -2.47
CA THR A 321 -1.69 25.61 -3.49
C THR A 321 -0.48 26.53 -3.37
N PRO A 322 0.65 26.10 -2.79
CA PRO A 322 1.82 26.97 -2.77
C PRO A 322 2.33 27.08 -4.21
N SER A 323 2.43 28.32 -4.70
CA SER A 323 3.19 28.63 -5.92
C SER A 323 4.66 28.35 -5.63
N PHE A 324 5.17 27.23 -6.12
CA PHE A 324 6.58 26.85 -6.03
C PHE A 324 7.25 27.03 -7.38
N GLU A 325 8.38 27.75 -7.37
CA GLU A 325 9.36 27.72 -8.44
C GLU A 325 10.04 26.34 -8.42
N LEU A 326 10.04 25.65 -9.57
CA LEU A 326 10.66 24.34 -9.72
C LEU A 326 12.19 24.53 -9.82
N PRO A 327 13.00 23.85 -9.00
CA PRO A 327 14.41 23.69 -9.30
C PRO A 327 14.55 22.87 -10.59
N GLU A 328 15.51 23.26 -11.44
CA GLU A 328 15.85 22.52 -12.65
C GLU A 328 16.27 21.08 -12.30
N ASP A 329 15.85 20.13 -13.14
CA ASP A 329 16.07 18.70 -12.93
C ASP A 329 17.57 18.38 -12.90
N ASP A 330 18.10 18.01 -11.72
CA ASP A 330 19.42 17.40 -11.60
C ASP A 330 19.31 15.90 -11.95
N GLU A 331 19.68 15.56 -13.19
CA GLU A 331 19.71 14.19 -13.72
C GLU A 331 20.78 13.28 -13.08
N SER A 332 21.58 13.74 -12.11
CA SER A 332 22.77 13.00 -11.66
C SER A 332 22.56 11.97 -10.53
N ALA A 333 21.35 11.79 -9.98
CA ALA A 333 21.10 10.83 -8.90
C ALA A 333 20.51 9.49 -9.39
N GLY A 334 21.33 8.64 -9.99
CA GLY A 334 20.99 7.22 -10.20
C GLY A 334 20.92 6.47 -8.85
N PRO A 335 19.91 5.61 -8.60
CA PRO A 335 19.85 4.84 -7.37
C PRO A 335 21.00 3.83 -7.30
N ALA A 336 21.77 3.86 -6.22
CA ALA A 336 22.73 2.81 -5.90
C ALA A 336 21.99 1.46 -5.79
N LYS A 337 22.45 0.45 -6.52
CA LYS A 337 21.92 -0.92 -6.44
C LYS A 337 22.26 -1.52 -5.06
N MET A 338 21.37 -1.36 -4.09
CA MET A 338 21.37 -2.19 -2.88
C MET A 338 20.44 -3.38 -3.11
N ALA A 339 21.01 -4.58 -3.22
CA ALA A 339 20.24 -5.82 -3.21
C ALA A 339 19.74 -6.08 -1.78
N ILE A 340 18.44 -5.92 -1.54
CA ILE A 340 17.78 -6.31 -0.30
C ILE A 340 16.94 -7.55 -0.62
N HIS A 341 17.54 -8.73 -0.52
CA HIS A 341 16.82 -9.99 -0.72
C HIS A 341 16.07 -10.42 0.54
N LEU A 342 14.87 -10.96 0.36
CA LEU A 342 14.17 -11.70 1.43
C LEU A 342 14.84 -13.05 1.62
N PRO A 343 15.08 -13.48 2.87
CA PRO A 343 15.37 -14.88 3.13
C PRO A 343 14.11 -15.70 2.79
N LEU A 344 14.10 -16.34 1.63
CA LEU A 344 13.07 -17.32 1.24
C LEU A 344 13.18 -18.55 2.16
N PRO A 345 12.07 -19.28 2.42
CA PRO A 345 12.14 -20.55 3.12
C PRO A 345 12.92 -21.58 2.29
N GLU A 346 13.73 -22.41 2.96
CA GLU A 346 14.05 -23.75 2.44
C GLU A 346 12.73 -24.50 2.23
N GLU A 347 12.66 -25.27 1.14
CA GLU A 347 11.46 -25.96 0.64
C GLU A 347 10.66 -26.61 1.77
N LEU A 348 9.38 -26.23 1.89
CA LEU A 348 8.44 -26.99 2.70
C LEU A 348 8.04 -28.23 1.88
N ASP A 349 8.64 -29.37 2.22
CA ASP A 349 8.09 -30.69 1.94
C ASP A 349 6.70 -30.76 2.58
N GLU A 350 5.64 -30.54 1.80
CA GLU A 350 4.34 -31.24 1.85
C GLU A 350 3.33 -30.49 0.94
N PRO A 351 2.68 -31.17 -0.02
CA PRO A 351 1.74 -30.53 -0.93
C PRO A 351 0.45 -30.15 -0.20
N VAL A 352 0.17 -28.83 -0.14
CA VAL A 352 -1.16 -28.34 0.24
C VAL A 352 -2.16 -28.81 -0.82
N ALA A 353 -3.15 -29.61 -0.42
CA ALA A 353 -4.21 -30.07 -1.30
C ALA A 353 -5.00 -28.88 -1.87
N ILE A 354 -4.75 -28.56 -3.15
CA ILE A 354 -5.53 -27.62 -3.95
C ILE A 354 -6.76 -28.40 -4.42
N VAL A 355 -7.94 -28.00 -3.96
CA VAL A 355 -9.20 -28.51 -4.52
C VAL A 355 -9.43 -27.79 -5.83
N ASP A 356 -9.59 -28.58 -6.89
CA ASP A 356 -9.68 -28.16 -8.30
C ASP A 356 -10.77 -27.10 -8.50
N ALA A 357 -10.35 -25.85 -8.73
CA ALA A 357 -11.21 -24.77 -9.17
C ALA A 357 -10.82 -24.44 -10.61
N SER A 358 -11.67 -24.83 -11.56
CA SER A 358 -11.44 -24.56 -12.99
C SER A 358 -11.18 -23.07 -13.24
N PRO A 359 -10.26 -22.72 -14.16
CA PRO A 359 -9.93 -21.34 -14.45
C PRO A 359 -11.13 -20.62 -15.08
N VAL A 360 -11.77 -19.74 -14.32
CA VAL A 360 -12.76 -18.79 -14.85
C VAL A 360 -11.98 -17.58 -15.37
N SER A 361 -12.21 -17.18 -16.62
CA SER A 361 -11.52 -16.04 -17.22
C SER A 361 -11.78 -14.75 -16.43
N ALA A 362 -10.76 -13.89 -16.29
CA ALA A 362 -10.85 -12.62 -15.57
C ALA A 362 -12.01 -11.75 -16.08
N GLU A 363 -12.25 -11.80 -17.39
CA GLU A 363 -13.36 -11.11 -18.07
C GLU A 363 -14.72 -11.67 -17.63
N ALA A 364 -14.87 -13.01 -17.53
CA ALA A 364 -16.10 -13.63 -17.04
C ALA A 364 -16.36 -13.36 -15.54
N ILE A 365 -15.32 -13.15 -14.73
CA ILE A 365 -15.48 -12.71 -13.33
C ILE A 365 -15.96 -11.26 -13.27
N GLU A 366 -15.41 -10.36 -14.08
CA GLU A 366 -15.88 -8.96 -14.16
C GLU A 366 -17.34 -8.89 -14.64
N THR A 367 -17.72 -9.61 -15.70
CA THR A 367 -19.11 -9.65 -16.18
C THR A 367 -20.08 -10.28 -15.18
N LYS A 368 -19.66 -11.30 -14.41
CA LYS A 368 -20.50 -11.86 -13.33
C LYS A 368 -20.69 -10.88 -12.17
N LEU A 369 -19.66 -10.13 -11.79
CA LEU A 369 -19.74 -9.07 -10.78
C LEU A 369 -20.67 -7.91 -11.22
N GLU A 370 -20.81 -7.67 -12.52
CA GLU A 370 -21.75 -6.69 -13.08
C GLU A 370 -23.22 -7.13 -12.98
N SER A 371 -23.48 -8.44 -13.00
CA SER A 371 -24.84 -9.02 -12.98
C SER A 371 -25.38 -9.38 -11.59
N ALA A 372 -24.58 -9.25 -10.53
CA ALA A 372 -25.01 -9.58 -9.17
C ALA A 372 -26.14 -8.61 -8.75
N PRO A 373 -27.33 -9.10 -8.35
CA PRO A 373 -28.44 -8.24 -8.00
C PRO A 373 -28.08 -7.36 -6.81
N LEU A 374 -28.47 -6.08 -6.89
CA LEU A 374 -28.46 -5.12 -5.79
C LEU A 374 -29.13 -5.77 -4.57
N LEU A 375 -28.34 -6.09 -3.54
CA LEU A 375 -28.88 -6.54 -2.26
C LEU A 375 -29.54 -5.35 -1.57
N VAL A 376 -30.83 -5.17 -1.85
CA VAL A 376 -31.71 -4.30 -1.07
C VAL A 376 -31.74 -4.85 0.36
N PRO A 377 -31.34 -4.08 1.39
CA PRO A 377 -31.49 -4.54 2.76
C PRO A 377 -32.98 -4.77 3.07
N PRO A 378 -33.33 -5.79 3.88
CA PRO A 378 -34.72 -5.99 4.28
C PRO A 378 -35.23 -4.73 4.97
N ALA A 379 -36.44 -4.30 4.61
CA ALA A 379 -37.13 -3.22 5.27
C ALA A 379 -37.20 -3.53 6.77
N ALA A 380 -36.80 -2.55 7.59
CA ALA A 380 -37.00 -2.64 9.03
C ALA A 380 -38.51 -2.55 9.30
N GLU A 381 -39.09 -3.64 9.80
CA GLU A 381 -40.35 -3.61 10.56
C GLU A 381 -40.07 -3.29 12.03
#